data_AF-A0A5C4WUX0-F1
#
_entry.id   AF-A0A5C4WUX0-F1
#
_cell.length_a   1.000
_cell.length_b   1.000
_cell.length_c   1.000
_cell.angle_alpha   90.00
_cell.angle_beta   90.00
_cell.angle_gamma   90.00
#
_symmetry.space_group_name_H-M   'P 1'
#
loop_
_entity.id
_entity.type
_entity.pdbx_description
1 polymer ?
#
loop_
_entity_poly.entity_id
_entity_poly.type
_entity_poly.pdbx_seq_one_letter_code
_entity_poly.pdbx_strand_id
1 'polypeptide(L)'
;MKKALIALGTIVIILIALIGGLIVAENRAKVALEADVADYLDGCAITPDTIDVHGRPYLLYAAQHTADLSYVDLDPAKGTNKDQVLVHRLVDGHADRLTRFITFDYPSGQVRPVKNPDDSYTEVATIDGKRVTFSARAEGNRLDVLADERFLTDRALPQAAEVRNVSAGDDGVVVEVEYADTDCR
;
A
#
# COMPACT_ATOMS: atom_id res chain seq x y z
N MET A 1 -24.84 -20.24 48.17
CA MET A 1 -24.39 -18.98 47.54
C MET A 1 -22.87 -18.88 47.37
N LYS A 2 -22.04 -19.17 48.38
CA LYS A 2 -20.55 -19.13 48.24
C LYS A 2 -19.99 -20.01 47.10
N LYS A 3 -20.47 -21.25 46.94
CA LYS A 3 -20.03 -22.17 45.87
C LYS A 3 -20.38 -21.67 44.46
N ALA A 4 -21.53 -21.02 44.31
CA ALA A 4 -21.96 -20.42 43.04
C ALA A 4 -21.12 -19.19 42.66
N LEU A 5 -20.76 -18.37 43.65
CA LEU A 5 -19.85 -17.22 43.45
C LEU A 5 -18.43 -17.66 43.06
N ILE A 6 -17.91 -18.73 43.67
CA ILE A 6 -16.58 -19.28 43.31
C ILE A 6 -16.59 -19.88 41.90
N ALA A 7 -17.65 -20.62 41.53
CA ALA A 7 -17.80 -21.17 40.19
C ALA A 7 -17.91 -20.07 39.14
N LEU A 8 -18.71 -19.03 39.40
CA LEU A 8 -18.84 -17.87 38.52
C LEU A 8 -17.49 -17.15 38.35
N GLY A 9 -16.77 -16.88 39.46
CA GLY A 9 -15.46 -16.25 39.41
C GLY A 9 -14.43 -17.05 38.61
N THR A 10 -14.45 -18.39 38.74
CA THR A 10 -13.56 -19.27 37.99
C THR A 10 -13.87 -19.23 36.49
N ILE A 11 -15.16 -19.28 36.10
CA ILE A 11 -15.58 -19.19 34.70
C ILE A 11 -15.16 -17.85 34.09
N VAL A 12 -15.36 -16.75 34.80
CA VAL A 12 -14.97 -15.41 34.31
C VAL A 12 -13.45 -15.33 34.08
N ILE A 13 -12.64 -15.87 34.99
CA ILE A 13 -11.17 -15.90 34.82
C ILE A 13 -10.77 -16.72 33.59
N ILE A 14 -11.39 -17.88 33.38
CA ILE A 14 -11.13 -18.73 32.20
C ILE A 14 -11.49 -17.98 30.92
N LEU A 15 -12.64 -17.30 30.88
CA LEU A 15 -13.07 -16.52 29.71
C LEU A 15 -12.09 -15.37 29.41
N ILE A 16 -11.64 -14.64 30.42
CA ILE A 16 -10.65 -13.57 30.26
C ILE A 16 -9.33 -14.14 29.71
N ALA A 17 -8.86 -15.28 30.24
CA ALA A 17 -7.65 -15.92 29.77
C ALA A 17 -7.76 -16.39 28.31
N LEU A 18 -8.91 -16.95 27.92
CA LEU A 18 -9.17 -17.37 26.54
C LEU A 18 -9.20 -16.18 25.57
N ILE A 19 -9.90 -15.10 25.93
CA ILE A 19 -9.97 -13.89 25.10
C ILE A 19 -8.59 -13.25 24.98
N GLY A 20 -7.87 -13.11 26.10
CA GLY A 20 -6.51 -12.57 26.11
C GLY A 20 -5.55 -13.42 25.27
N GLY A 21 -5.62 -14.74 25.40
CA GLY A 21 -4.85 -15.67 24.58
C GLY A 21 -5.15 -15.53 23.08
N LEU A 22 -6.43 -15.40 22.71
CA LEU A 22 -6.84 -15.21 21.32
C LEU A 22 -6.31 -13.90 20.73
N ILE A 23 -6.38 -12.78 21.48
CA ILE A 23 -5.85 -11.48 21.04
C ILE A 23 -4.33 -11.56 20.81
N VAL A 24 -3.59 -12.20 21.72
CA VAL A 24 -2.13 -12.37 21.58
C VAL A 24 -1.79 -13.25 20.37
N ALA A 25 -2.53 -14.34 20.17
CA ALA A 25 -2.34 -15.24 19.03
C ALA A 25 -2.62 -14.51 17.70
N GLU A 26 -3.70 -13.72 17.65
CA GLU A 26 -4.07 -12.92 16.48
C GLU A 26 -3.01 -11.85 16.15
N ASN A 27 -2.47 -11.15 17.16
CA ASN A 27 -1.40 -10.17 16.94
C ASN A 27 -0.11 -10.84 16.46
N ARG A 28 0.24 -12.02 17.00
CA ARG A 28 1.41 -12.77 16.53
C ARG A 28 1.24 -13.25 15.09
N ALA A 29 0.03 -13.68 14.71
CA ALA A 29 -0.29 -14.06 13.35
C ALA A 29 -0.16 -12.87 12.39
N LYS A 30 -0.61 -11.67 12.80
CA LYS A 30 -0.40 -10.45 12.02
C LYS A 30 1.08 -10.17 11.77
N VAL A 31 1.89 -10.17 12.82
CA VAL A 31 3.34 -9.92 12.73
C VAL A 31 4.05 -10.96 11.84
N ALA A 32 3.62 -12.22 11.89
CA ALA A 32 4.15 -13.25 11.00
C ALA A 32 3.83 -12.97 9.52
N LEU A 33 2.59 -12.59 9.20
CA LEU A 33 2.21 -12.21 7.84
C LEU A 33 2.93 -10.94 7.37
N GLU A 34 3.11 -9.94 8.24
CA GLU A 34 3.89 -8.74 7.93
C GLU A 34 5.36 -9.09 7.62
N ALA A 35 5.94 -10.08 8.32
CA ALA A 35 7.27 -10.58 8.03
C ALA A 35 7.34 -11.33 6.69
N ASP A 36 6.36 -12.18 6.37
CA ASP A 36 6.29 -12.87 5.06
C ASP A 36 6.22 -11.86 3.90
N VAL A 37 5.47 -10.76 4.08
CA VAL A 37 5.40 -9.65 3.11
C VAL A 37 6.72 -8.89 3.03
N ALA A 38 7.38 -8.62 4.15
CA ALA A 38 8.68 -7.96 4.17
C ALA A 38 9.74 -8.79 3.44
N ASP A 39 9.79 -10.10 3.69
CA ASP A 39 10.73 -11.02 3.04
C ASP A 39 10.49 -11.11 1.52
N TYR A 40 9.22 -11.09 1.09
CA TYR A 40 8.87 -11.00 -0.33
C TYR A 40 9.36 -9.69 -0.97
N LEU A 41 9.13 -8.56 -0.31
CA LEU A 41 9.53 -7.23 -0.82
C LEU A 41 11.05 -7.01 -0.84
N ASP A 42 11.79 -7.60 0.09
CA ASP A 42 13.26 -7.56 0.10
C ASP A 42 13.82 -8.18 -1.19
N GLY A 43 13.24 -9.30 -1.65
CA GLY A 43 13.54 -9.87 -2.95
C GLY A 43 13.30 -8.89 -4.11
N CYS A 44 12.27 -8.05 -4.00
CA CYS A 44 11.94 -7.05 -5.03
C CYS A 44 12.85 -5.80 -4.96
N ALA A 45 13.85 -5.78 -4.07
CA ALA A 45 14.63 -4.60 -3.70
C ALA A 45 13.75 -3.41 -3.26
N ILE A 46 12.64 -3.70 -2.57
CA ILE A 46 11.74 -2.70 -1.99
C ILE A 46 11.87 -2.76 -0.47
N THR A 47 12.35 -1.68 0.14
CA THR A 47 12.49 -1.58 1.60
C THR A 47 11.26 -0.91 2.21
N PRO A 48 10.42 -1.62 2.96
CA PRO A 48 9.23 -1.06 3.58
C PRO A 48 9.56 -0.21 4.81
N ASP A 49 8.80 0.87 5.05
CA ASP A 49 8.81 1.60 6.32
C ASP A 49 7.74 1.06 7.27
N THR A 50 6.50 0.96 6.75
CA THR A 50 5.36 0.38 7.48
C THR A 50 4.62 -0.62 6.60
N ILE A 51 4.23 -1.77 7.18
CA ILE A 51 3.42 -2.80 6.51
C ILE A 51 2.12 -2.95 7.30
N ASP A 52 0.98 -2.93 6.60
CA ASP A 52 -0.32 -3.28 7.15
C ASP A 52 -0.98 -4.38 6.31
N VAL A 53 -1.04 -5.58 6.87
CA VAL A 53 -1.73 -6.73 6.26
C VAL A 53 -3.22 -6.63 6.56
N HIS A 54 -4.05 -6.61 5.50
CA HIS A 54 -5.50 -6.62 5.61
C HIS A 54 -6.07 -8.03 5.54
N GLY A 55 -7.26 -8.21 6.13
CA GLY A 55 -7.98 -9.49 6.14
C GLY A 55 -7.92 -10.16 7.51
N ARG A 56 -8.90 -9.87 8.36
CA ARG A 56 -9.07 -10.55 9.65
C ARG A 56 -10.03 -11.74 9.51
N PRO A 57 -9.87 -12.82 10.30
CA PRO A 57 -8.86 -13.01 11.34
C PRO A 57 -7.52 -13.54 10.82
N TYR A 58 -6.41 -12.96 11.28
CA TYR A 58 -5.05 -13.25 10.81
C TYR A 58 -4.61 -14.69 11.09
N LEU A 59 -5.08 -15.31 12.17
CA LEU A 59 -4.74 -16.71 12.48
C LEU A 59 -5.11 -17.70 11.38
N LEU A 60 -6.20 -17.46 10.63
CA LEU A 60 -6.59 -18.33 9.52
C LEU A 60 -5.65 -18.16 8.31
N TYR A 61 -5.27 -16.93 8.03
CA TYR A 61 -4.40 -16.55 6.92
C TYR A 61 -2.95 -16.98 7.16
N ALA A 62 -2.44 -16.79 8.37
CA ALA A 62 -1.10 -17.23 8.78
C ALA A 62 -0.95 -18.76 8.71
N ALA A 63 -2.01 -19.52 9.05
CA ALA A 63 -1.98 -20.97 8.91
C ALA A 63 -1.91 -21.45 7.44
N GLN A 64 -2.25 -20.57 6.49
CA GLN A 64 -2.23 -20.82 5.05
C GLN A 64 -1.10 -20.07 4.34
N HIS A 65 -0.22 -19.39 5.08
CA HIS A 65 0.83 -18.52 4.51
C HIS A 65 0.30 -17.60 3.41
N THR A 66 -0.89 -17.04 3.63
CA THR A 66 -1.63 -16.25 2.64
C THR A 66 -1.90 -14.85 3.18
N ALA A 67 -1.62 -13.80 2.40
CA ALA A 67 -2.06 -12.43 2.69
C ALA A 67 -2.80 -11.85 1.48
N ASP A 68 -4.12 -11.64 1.57
CA ASP A 68 -4.96 -11.24 0.43
C ASP A 68 -4.64 -9.83 -0.09
N LEU A 69 -4.38 -8.88 0.81
CA LEU A 69 -3.98 -7.52 0.47
C LEU A 69 -3.12 -6.96 1.58
N SER A 70 -1.95 -6.44 1.23
CA SER A 70 -1.10 -5.73 2.16
C SER A 70 -0.82 -4.33 1.62
N TYR A 71 -1.03 -3.31 2.45
CA TYR A 71 -0.62 -1.94 2.16
C TYR A 71 0.74 -1.71 2.79
N VAL A 72 1.65 -1.16 2.01
CA VAL A 72 3.04 -1.00 2.41
C VAL A 72 3.47 0.41 2.12
N ASP A 73 3.66 1.19 3.17
CA ASP A 73 4.19 2.55 3.05
C ASP A 73 5.72 2.47 2.93
N LEU A 74 6.25 3.24 2.00
CA LEU A 74 7.68 3.38 1.73
C LEU A 74 8.12 4.80 2.10
N ASP A 75 9.39 4.95 2.49
CA ASP A 75 9.98 6.28 2.62
C ASP A 75 9.98 6.98 1.25
N PRO A 76 9.30 8.14 1.11
CA PRO A 76 9.17 8.79 -0.18
C PRO A 76 10.53 9.34 -0.65
N ALA A 77 10.86 9.09 -1.91
CA ALA A 77 12.05 9.66 -2.53
C ALA A 77 11.89 11.19 -2.70
N LYS A 78 13.02 11.89 -2.90
CA LYS A 78 13.02 13.33 -3.16
C LYS A 78 12.09 13.69 -4.33
N GLY A 79 11.20 14.67 -4.12
CA GLY A 79 10.21 15.11 -5.11
C GLY A 79 8.91 14.30 -5.11
N THR A 80 8.79 13.35 -4.19
CA THR A 80 7.55 12.65 -3.87
C THR A 80 7.20 12.88 -2.41
N ASN A 81 5.91 12.89 -2.08
CA ASN A 81 5.44 13.07 -0.71
C ASN A 81 4.76 11.81 -0.14
N LYS A 82 4.36 10.89 -1.02
CA LYS A 82 3.80 9.60 -0.64
C LYS A 82 4.25 8.53 -1.62
N ASP A 83 4.52 7.36 -1.07
CA ASP A 83 4.91 6.19 -1.84
C ASP A 83 4.38 4.94 -1.15
N GLN A 84 3.49 4.24 -1.83
CA GLN A 84 2.79 3.10 -1.25
C GLN A 84 2.76 1.95 -2.24
N VAL A 85 3.03 0.74 -1.75
CA VAL A 85 2.93 -0.51 -2.50
C VAL A 85 1.75 -1.32 -1.98
N LEU A 86 1.00 -1.91 -2.89
CA LEU A 86 -0.04 -2.89 -2.61
C LEU A 86 0.45 -4.25 -3.11
N VAL A 87 0.61 -5.17 -2.16
CA VAL A 87 0.85 -6.59 -2.46
C VAL A 87 -0.51 -7.27 -2.51
N HIS A 88 -0.96 -7.64 -3.72
CA HIS A 88 -2.18 -8.38 -3.90
C HIS A 88 -1.89 -9.87 -3.82
N ARG A 89 -2.54 -10.53 -2.85
CA ARG A 89 -2.55 -11.97 -2.64
C ARG A 89 -1.15 -12.58 -2.70
N LEU A 90 -0.47 -12.54 -1.57
CA LEU A 90 0.79 -13.25 -1.33
C LEU A 90 0.48 -14.66 -0.85
N VAL A 91 0.96 -15.69 -1.54
CA VAL A 91 0.84 -17.11 -1.15
C VAL A 91 2.19 -17.78 -1.32
N ASP A 92 2.71 -18.41 -0.26
CA ASP A 92 3.99 -19.12 -0.28
C ASP A 92 5.17 -18.28 -0.83
N GLY A 93 5.13 -16.97 -0.61
CA GLY A 93 6.14 -16.02 -1.09
C GLY A 93 5.98 -15.54 -2.53
N HIS A 94 4.83 -15.79 -3.17
CA HIS A 94 4.50 -15.32 -4.51
C HIS A 94 3.27 -14.42 -4.49
N ALA A 95 3.36 -13.23 -5.09
CA ALA A 95 2.22 -12.32 -5.20
C ALA A 95 1.53 -12.45 -6.57
N ASP A 96 0.19 -12.41 -6.57
CA ASP A 96 -0.59 -12.36 -7.80
C ASP A 96 -0.37 -11.03 -8.56
N ARG A 97 -0.23 -9.92 -7.82
CA ARG A 97 0.01 -8.59 -8.42
C ARG A 97 0.73 -7.67 -7.45
N LEU A 98 1.62 -6.84 -7.98
CA LEU A 98 2.31 -5.79 -7.25
C LEU A 98 2.03 -4.43 -7.89
N THR A 99 1.25 -3.60 -7.18
CA THR A 99 0.88 -2.26 -7.63
C THR A 99 1.55 -1.23 -6.73
N ARG A 100 2.02 -0.12 -7.29
CA ARG A 100 2.64 0.98 -6.54
C ARG A 100 2.01 2.30 -6.91
N PHE A 101 1.72 3.11 -5.90
CA PHE A 101 1.18 4.44 -6.00
C PHE A 101 2.25 5.43 -5.55
N ILE A 102 2.69 6.28 -6.46
CA ILE A 102 3.72 7.28 -6.20
C ILE A 102 3.09 8.65 -6.36
N THR A 103 3.07 9.45 -5.30
CA THR A 103 2.56 10.82 -5.32
C THR A 103 3.71 11.80 -5.45
N PHE A 104 3.78 12.46 -6.60
CA PHE A 104 4.75 13.51 -6.90
C PHE A 104 4.23 14.87 -6.44
N ASP A 105 5.12 15.70 -5.91
CA ASP A 105 4.76 17.08 -5.57
C ASP A 105 4.37 17.86 -6.82
N TYR A 106 3.34 18.71 -6.70
CA TYR A 106 3.04 19.65 -7.77
C TYR A 106 4.19 20.66 -7.97
N PRO A 107 4.38 21.15 -9.20
CA PRO A 107 5.16 22.37 -9.38
C PRO A 107 4.48 23.49 -8.56
N SER A 108 5.29 24.31 -7.89
CA SER A 108 4.82 25.37 -7.00
C SER A 108 3.68 26.19 -7.62
N GLY A 109 2.69 26.57 -6.82
CA GLY A 109 1.55 27.37 -7.26
C GLY A 109 0.29 27.01 -6.48
N GLN A 110 -0.80 27.72 -6.74
CA GLN A 110 -2.11 27.32 -6.23
C GLN A 110 -2.69 26.24 -7.14
N VAL A 111 -2.84 25.04 -6.60
CA VAL A 111 -3.35 23.88 -7.33
C VAL A 111 -4.79 23.58 -6.94
N ARG A 112 -5.61 23.24 -7.95
CA ARG A 112 -6.98 22.74 -7.79
C ARG A 112 -7.20 21.56 -8.74
N PRO A 113 -7.30 20.33 -8.23
CA PRO A 113 -7.66 19.17 -9.04
C PRO A 113 -8.98 19.37 -9.79
N VAL A 114 -9.04 18.83 -11.01
CA VAL A 114 -10.30 18.67 -11.72
C VAL A 114 -10.81 17.27 -11.42
N LYS A 115 -12.05 17.18 -10.96
CA LYS A 115 -12.70 15.91 -10.63
C LYS A 115 -13.77 15.56 -11.66
N ASN A 116 -14.01 14.26 -11.80
CA ASN A 116 -15.14 13.71 -12.53
C ASN A 116 -16.47 14.00 -11.78
N PRO A 117 -17.64 13.78 -12.42
CA PRO A 117 -18.94 13.97 -11.77
C PRO A 117 -19.18 13.09 -10.53
N ASP A 118 -18.46 11.97 -10.40
CA ASP A 118 -18.50 11.06 -9.25
C ASP A 118 -17.51 11.44 -8.13
N ASP A 119 -16.90 12.62 -8.23
CA ASP A 119 -15.86 13.15 -7.33
C ASP A 119 -14.52 12.40 -7.38
N SER A 120 -14.32 11.48 -8.33
CA SER A 120 -13.00 10.88 -8.59
C SER A 120 -12.04 11.87 -9.24
N TYR A 121 -10.75 11.75 -8.92
CA TYR A 121 -9.72 12.59 -9.52
C TYR A 121 -9.50 12.27 -10.99
N THR A 122 -9.27 13.29 -11.80
CA THR A 122 -8.80 13.15 -13.19
C THR A 122 -7.29 13.38 -13.25
N GLU A 123 -6.69 13.15 -14.41
CA GLU A 123 -5.31 13.50 -14.72
C GLU A 123 -5.06 15.02 -14.83
N VAL A 124 -6.07 15.86 -14.60
CA VAL A 124 -6.02 17.30 -14.86
C VAL A 124 -6.13 18.11 -13.57
N ALA A 125 -5.31 19.15 -13.43
CA ALA A 125 -5.47 20.17 -12.40
C ALA A 125 -5.43 21.58 -13.00
N THR A 126 -5.90 22.55 -12.22
CA THR A 126 -5.68 23.98 -12.47
C THR A 126 -4.54 24.47 -11.59
N ILE A 127 -3.46 24.97 -12.19
CA ILE A 127 -2.32 25.56 -11.49
C ILE A 127 -2.26 27.04 -11.83
N ASP A 128 -2.38 27.91 -10.82
CA ASP A 128 -2.40 29.37 -10.99
C ASP A 128 -3.40 29.84 -12.06
N GLY A 129 -4.57 29.19 -12.09
CA GLY A 129 -5.65 29.49 -13.04
C GLY A 129 -5.50 28.87 -14.44
N LYS A 130 -4.40 28.15 -14.72
CA LYS A 130 -4.19 27.43 -15.99
C LYS A 130 -4.46 25.94 -15.84
N ARG A 131 -5.17 25.37 -16.79
CA ARG A 131 -5.41 23.92 -16.86
C ARG A 131 -4.14 23.23 -17.34
N VAL A 132 -3.72 22.19 -16.62
CA VAL A 132 -2.53 21.37 -16.90
C VAL A 132 -2.95 19.90 -16.85
N THR A 133 -2.60 19.16 -17.90
CA THR A 133 -2.85 17.72 -18.00
C THR A 133 -1.59 16.94 -17.66
N PHE A 134 -1.67 16.04 -16.69
CA PHE A 134 -0.58 15.17 -16.30
C PHE A 134 -0.63 13.85 -17.05
N SER A 135 0.54 13.29 -17.31
CA SER A 135 0.69 11.94 -17.84
C SER A 135 1.98 11.33 -17.31
N ALA A 136 2.14 10.02 -17.46
CA ALA A 136 3.34 9.33 -17.08
C ALA A 136 3.62 8.19 -18.05
N ARG A 137 4.89 7.81 -18.14
CA ARG A 137 5.34 6.66 -18.94
C ARG A 137 6.45 5.95 -18.20
N ALA A 138 6.45 4.63 -18.30
CA ALA A 138 7.52 3.79 -17.77
C ALA A 138 8.29 3.17 -18.93
N GLU A 139 9.62 3.34 -18.92
CA GLU A 139 10.53 2.75 -19.89
C GLU A 139 11.63 2.00 -19.13
N GLY A 140 11.63 0.66 -19.23
CA GLY A 140 12.48 -0.17 -18.39
C GLY A 140 12.18 0.09 -16.91
N ASN A 141 13.19 0.44 -16.13
CA ASN A 141 13.09 0.75 -14.71
C ASN A 141 13.02 2.26 -14.40
N ARG A 142 12.59 3.08 -15.36
CA ARG A 142 12.46 4.52 -15.17
C ARG A 142 11.03 4.97 -15.44
N LEU A 143 10.50 5.78 -14.52
CA LEU A 143 9.21 6.44 -14.62
C LEU A 143 9.42 7.92 -14.92
N ASP A 144 8.88 8.40 -16.04
CA ASP A 144 8.80 9.82 -16.36
C ASP A 144 7.39 10.33 -16.09
N VAL A 145 7.29 11.50 -15.44
CA VAL A 145 6.03 12.24 -15.26
C VAL A 145 6.10 13.50 -16.12
N LEU A 146 5.00 13.80 -16.82
CA LEU A 146 4.88 14.90 -17.74
C LEU A 146 3.70 15.80 -17.37
N ALA A 147 3.84 17.09 -17.67
CA ALA A 147 2.79 18.10 -17.59
C ALA A 147 2.65 18.76 -18.97
N ASP A 148 1.47 18.65 -19.58
CA ASP A 148 1.21 19.09 -20.97
C ASP A 148 2.28 18.56 -21.95
N GLU A 149 2.58 17.25 -21.86
CA GLU A 149 3.59 16.53 -22.66
C GLU A 149 5.05 16.98 -22.44
N ARG A 150 5.29 17.92 -21.51
CA ARG A 150 6.64 18.34 -21.13
C ARG A 150 7.11 17.58 -19.91
N PHE A 151 8.38 17.21 -19.92
CA PHE A 151 9.03 16.57 -18.78
C PHE A 151 8.86 17.43 -17.51
N LEU A 152 8.33 16.81 -16.45
CA LEU A 152 8.19 17.42 -15.13
C LEU A 152 9.26 16.87 -14.19
N THR A 153 9.30 15.55 -14.03
CA THR A 153 10.24 14.83 -13.16
C THR A 153 10.35 13.38 -13.58
N ASP A 154 11.40 12.70 -13.11
CA ASP A 154 11.56 11.26 -13.25
C ASP A 154 11.76 10.57 -11.90
N ARG A 155 11.66 9.24 -11.92
CA ARG A 155 12.00 8.38 -10.81
C ARG A 155 12.51 7.03 -11.29
N ALA A 156 13.57 6.55 -10.66
CA ALA A 156 13.99 5.15 -10.81
C ALA A 156 13.03 4.22 -10.05
N LEU A 157 12.62 3.16 -10.72
CA LEU A 157 11.87 2.04 -10.17
C LEU A 157 12.85 0.88 -9.91
N PRO A 158 12.55 -0.01 -8.93
CA PRO A 158 13.38 -1.18 -8.65
C PRO A 158 13.40 -2.16 -9.83
N GLN A 159 12.28 -2.27 -10.55
CA GLN A 159 12.11 -3.18 -11.68
C GLN A 159 11.18 -2.57 -12.73
N ALA A 160 11.05 -3.25 -13.87
CA ALA A 160 10.20 -2.79 -14.95
C ALA A 160 8.71 -2.79 -14.56
N ALA A 161 8.01 -1.74 -14.95
CA ALA A 161 6.60 -1.55 -14.63
C ALA A 161 5.85 -0.91 -15.79
N GLU A 162 4.53 -1.03 -15.76
CA GLU A 162 3.61 -0.36 -16.67
C GLU A 162 2.81 0.70 -15.90
N VAL A 163 2.67 1.89 -16.49
CA VAL A 163 1.78 2.92 -15.95
C VAL A 163 0.34 2.48 -16.21
N ARG A 164 -0.44 2.33 -15.13
CA ARG A 164 -1.86 1.98 -15.20
C ARG A 164 -2.74 3.21 -15.18
N ASN A 165 -2.39 4.19 -14.37
CA ASN A 165 -3.19 5.40 -14.20
C ASN A 165 -2.35 6.59 -13.75
N VAL A 166 -2.85 7.79 -14.04
CA VAL A 166 -2.33 9.07 -13.53
C VAL A 166 -3.49 9.90 -13.05
N SER A 167 -3.38 10.48 -11.86
CA SER A 167 -4.44 11.30 -11.27
C SER A 167 -3.85 12.48 -10.53
N ALA A 168 -4.37 13.66 -10.78
CA ALA A 168 -4.05 14.88 -10.06
C ALA A 168 -4.90 14.93 -8.78
N GLY A 169 -4.31 14.56 -7.64
CA GLY A 169 -4.95 14.57 -6.32
C GLY A 169 -4.78 15.89 -5.58
N ASP A 170 -5.37 16.02 -4.40
CA ASP A 170 -5.24 17.24 -3.58
C ASP A 170 -3.79 17.51 -3.15
N ASP A 171 -3.04 16.45 -2.85
CA ASP A 171 -1.68 16.54 -2.30
C ASP A 171 -0.56 16.35 -3.34
N GLY A 172 -0.90 16.06 -4.60
CA GLY A 172 0.10 15.83 -5.65
C GLY A 172 -0.42 15.04 -6.84
N VAL A 173 0.47 14.75 -7.78
CA VAL A 173 0.20 13.90 -8.94
C VAL A 173 0.46 12.44 -8.55
N VAL A 174 -0.59 11.65 -8.45
CA VAL A 174 -0.53 10.21 -8.17
C VAL A 174 -0.31 9.46 -9.46
N VAL A 175 0.73 8.64 -9.51
CA VAL A 175 0.99 7.71 -10.61
C VAL A 175 0.87 6.29 -10.08
N GLU A 176 -0.02 5.53 -10.69
CA GLU A 176 -0.19 4.10 -10.44
C GLU A 176 0.64 3.32 -11.44
N VAL A 177 1.55 2.50 -10.94
CA VAL A 177 2.34 1.56 -11.74
C VAL A 177 2.08 0.14 -11.27
N GLU A 178 2.09 -0.78 -12.22
CA GLU A 178 2.01 -2.22 -11.96
C GLU A 178 3.29 -2.88 -12.46
N TYR A 179 3.94 -3.65 -11.59
CA TYR A 179 5.18 -4.32 -11.98
C TYR A 179 4.90 -5.48 -12.93
N ALA A 180 5.72 -5.59 -13.98
CA ALA A 180 5.54 -6.60 -15.02
C ALA A 180 5.89 -8.01 -14.53
N ASP A 181 6.82 -8.09 -13.58
CA ASP A 181 7.15 -9.31 -12.86
C ASP A 181 6.80 -9.14 -11.38
N THR A 182 6.14 -10.15 -10.83
CA THR A 182 5.83 -10.27 -9.40
C THR A 182 6.69 -11.35 -8.74
N ASP A 183 7.51 -12.06 -9.50
CA ASP A 183 8.54 -12.92 -8.94
C ASP A 183 9.77 -12.07 -8.61
N CYS A 184 10.11 -12.08 -7.33
CA CYS A 184 11.14 -11.24 -6.75
C CYS A 184 12.35 -12.06 -6.30
N ARG A 185 12.53 -13.26 -6.87
CA ARG A 185 13.61 -14.20 -6.54
C ARG A 185 14.49 -14.56 -7.74
#